data_AF-A0A914YN32-F1
#
_entry.id   AF-A0A914YN32-F1
#
_cell.length_a   1.000
_cell.length_b   1.000
_cell.length_c   1.000
_cell.angle_alpha   90.00
_cell.angle_beta   90.00
_cell.angle_gamma   90.00
#
_symmetry.space_group_name_H-M   'P 1'
#
loop_
_entity.id
_entity.type
_entity.pdbx_description
1 polymer ?
#
loop_
_entity_poly.entity_id
_entity_poly.type
_entity_poly.pdbx_seq_one_letter_code
_entity_poly.pdbx_strand_id
1 'polypeptide(L)'
;MCSIFVLENAFEWHPHGNVMLMETGPGHLGIAIDTKMKSSDVKALFQLLVAFRFNVEELFMDSPIIELLVAQINKQQVNLLIEMLKTSRKPTNYNGYEDHSLTTLSSSSAIPGPFFPILKKLTITSKSNQLEHLSRLITYAVGVDFLYETQNIDLLCLKICFGGQWCQKRNVRMFKHVSRFRQWTEADSLGERYFQQFSDTSKKR
;
A
#
# COMPACT_ATOMS: atom_id res chain seq x y z
N MET A 1 -12.07 -7.00 14.06
CA MET A 1 -12.70 -5.99 13.18
C MET A 1 -11.67 -4.92 12.82
N CYS A 2 -11.08 -5.02 11.63
CA CYS A 2 -10.59 -3.83 10.94
C CYS A 2 -11.84 -3.08 10.49
N SER A 3 -11.92 -1.80 10.88
CA SER A 3 -13.07 -0.96 10.61
C SER A 3 -12.57 0.09 9.65
N ILE A 4 -12.85 -0.10 8.36
CA ILE A 4 -12.75 0.96 7.39
C ILE A 4 -13.94 1.86 7.64
N PHE A 5 -13.68 3.07 8.10
CA PHE A 5 -14.71 4.09 8.23
C PHE A 5 -15.03 4.62 6.84
N VAL A 6 -16.11 4.11 6.25
CA VAL A 6 -16.85 4.81 5.20
C VAL A 6 -18.27 4.99 5.72
N LEU A 7 -18.61 6.25 6.00
CA LEU A 7 -19.94 6.87 6.02
C LEU A 7 -21.16 5.96 6.23
N GLU A 8 -21.75 6.05 7.43
CA GLU A 8 -23.19 5.98 7.79
C GLU A 8 -24.15 4.92 7.20
N ASN A 9 -23.70 3.99 6.35
CA ASN A 9 -24.46 2.82 5.94
C ASN A 9 -23.74 1.56 6.46
N ALA A 10 -24.42 0.79 7.31
CA ALA A 10 -23.90 -0.46 7.83
C ALA A 10 -23.83 -1.49 6.70
N PHE A 11 -22.67 -1.58 6.03
CA PHE A 11 -22.41 -2.65 5.09
C PHE A 11 -22.30 -3.98 5.86
N GLU A 12 -23.11 -4.96 5.48
CA GLU A 12 -23.05 -6.30 6.06
C GLU A 12 -21.89 -7.09 5.46
N TRP A 13 -20.98 -7.51 6.33
CA TRP A 13 -19.86 -8.35 5.96
C TRP A 13 -20.35 -9.76 5.61
N HIS A 14 -19.97 -10.29 4.44
CA HIS A 14 -20.34 -11.67 4.09
C HIS A 14 -19.69 -12.67 5.08
N PRO A 15 -20.44 -13.61 5.68
CA PRO A 15 -19.96 -14.45 6.79
C PRO A 15 -18.74 -15.32 6.46
N HIS A 16 -18.48 -15.57 5.18
CA HIS A 16 -17.35 -16.37 4.70
C HIS A 16 -16.33 -15.57 3.86
N GLY A 17 -16.59 -14.29 3.60
CA GLY A 17 -15.68 -13.45 2.82
C GLY A 17 -14.58 -12.88 3.71
N ASN A 18 -13.33 -12.89 3.29
CA ASN A 18 -12.23 -12.20 3.98
C ASN A 18 -11.79 -10.92 3.27
N VAL A 19 -12.29 -10.69 2.06
CA VAL A 19 -12.11 -9.46 1.27
C VAL A 19 -13.47 -9.08 0.72
N MET A 20 -13.84 -7.81 0.85
CA MET A 20 -15.09 -7.25 0.35
C MET A 20 -14.77 -6.07 -0.56
N LEU A 21 -15.42 -6.03 -1.72
CA LEU A 21 -15.41 -4.90 -2.63
C LEU A 21 -16.77 -4.21 -2.54
N MET A 22 -16.76 -2.89 -2.44
CA MET A 22 -17.98 -2.08 -2.42
C MET A 22 -17.78 -0.84 -3.28
N GLU A 23 -18.73 -0.54 -4.16
CA GLU A 23 -18.77 0.76 -4.82
C GLU A 23 -19.31 1.78 -3.80
N THR A 24 -18.49 2.76 -3.43
CA THR A 24 -18.87 3.79 -2.45
C THR A 24 -19.44 5.05 -3.13
N GLY A 25 -19.44 5.07 -4.46
CA GLY A 25 -19.97 6.12 -5.32
C GLY A 25 -19.46 5.97 -6.75
N PRO A 26 -19.92 6.78 -7.71
CA PRO A 26 -19.46 6.71 -9.09
C PRO A 26 -17.93 6.84 -9.16
N GLY A 27 -17.25 5.81 -9.66
CA GLY A 27 -15.78 5.78 -9.76
C GLY A 27 -15.03 5.61 -8.44
N HIS A 28 -15.72 5.34 -7.33
CA HIS A 28 -15.11 5.14 -6.01
C HIS A 28 -15.30 3.70 -5.55
N LEU A 29 -14.19 3.01 -5.27
CA LEU A 29 -14.18 1.63 -4.82
C LEU A 29 -13.59 1.54 -3.40
N GLY A 30 -14.38 1.01 -2.47
CA GLY A 30 -13.94 0.57 -1.16
C GLY A 30 -13.50 -0.89 -1.20
N ILE A 31 -12.32 -1.17 -0.67
CA ILE A 31 -11.84 -2.53 -0.43
C ILE A 31 -11.72 -2.71 1.07
N ALA A 32 -12.46 -3.67 1.63
CA ALA A 32 -12.40 -4.00 3.04
C ALA A 32 -11.90 -5.42 3.27
N ILE A 33 -11.18 -5.63 4.39
CA ILE A 33 -10.44 -6.85 4.66
C ILE A 33 -10.72 -7.33 6.10
N ASP A 34 -11.06 -8.61 6.26
CA ASP A 34 -11.21 -9.23 7.58
C ASP A 34 -9.83 -9.44 8.21
N THR A 35 -9.75 -9.23 9.52
CA THR A 35 -8.64 -9.67 10.38
C THR A 35 -8.26 -11.16 10.24
N LYS A 36 -9.17 -12.02 9.77
CA LYS A 36 -8.96 -13.47 9.55
C LYS A 36 -8.38 -13.82 8.17
N MET A 37 -7.91 -12.82 7.42
CA MET A 37 -7.36 -12.98 6.08
C MET A 37 -6.27 -14.08 6.01
N LYS A 38 -6.40 -15.00 5.05
CA LYS A 38 -5.42 -16.06 4.75
C LYS A 38 -4.47 -15.63 3.63
N SER A 39 -3.44 -16.43 3.37
CA SER A 39 -2.50 -16.17 2.26
C SER A 39 -3.17 -16.12 0.88
N SER A 40 -4.23 -16.91 0.66
CA SER A 40 -5.06 -16.83 -0.56
C SER A 40 -5.69 -15.46 -0.75
N ASP A 41 -6.13 -14.87 0.34
CA ASP A 41 -6.86 -13.61 0.36
C ASP A 41 -5.89 -12.42 0.18
N VAL A 42 -4.64 -12.54 0.68
CA VAL A 42 -3.53 -11.62 0.34
C VAL A 42 -3.34 -11.56 -1.17
N LYS A 43 -3.31 -12.72 -1.83
CA LYS A 43 -3.13 -12.78 -3.29
C LYS A 43 -4.31 -12.13 -4.01
N ALA A 44 -5.54 -12.43 -3.59
CA ALA A 44 -6.73 -11.82 -4.16
C ALA A 44 -6.71 -10.29 -4.02
N LEU A 45 -6.38 -9.78 -2.83
CA LEU A 45 -6.21 -8.34 -2.59
C LEU A 45 -5.16 -7.72 -3.52
N PHE A 46 -4.00 -8.36 -3.67
CA PHE A 46 -2.95 -7.83 -4.53
C PHE A 46 -3.37 -7.83 -6.01
N GLN A 47 -4.06 -8.88 -6.48
CA GLN A 47 -4.61 -8.92 -7.84
C GLN A 47 -5.62 -7.79 -8.08
N LEU A 48 -6.45 -7.49 -7.08
CA LEU A 48 -7.37 -6.34 -7.15
C LEU A 48 -6.61 -5.02 -7.25
N LEU A 49 -5.60 -4.80 -6.40
CA LEU A 49 -4.77 -3.61 -6.46
C LEU A 49 -4.09 -3.46 -7.83
N VAL A 50 -3.58 -4.55 -8.40
CA VAL A 50 -2.99 -4.56 -9.75
C VAL A 50 -4.02 -4.20 -10.83
N ALA A 51 -5.24 -4.75 -10.75
CA ALA A 51 -6.30 -4.51 -11.72
C ALA A 51 -6.73 -3.03 -11.76
N PHE A 52 -6.76 -2.36 -10.61
CA PHE A 52 -7.19 -0.96 -10.52
C PHE A 52 -6.06 0.06 -10.61
N ARG A 53 -4.78 -0.36 -10.54
CA ARG A 53 -3.65 0.54 -10.31
C ARG A 53 -3.54 1.72 -11.28
N PHE A 54 -3.98 1.53 -12.52
CA PHE A 54 -3.91 2.54 -13.58
C PHE A 54 -5.10 3.52 -13.60
N ASN A 55 -6.11 3.30 -12.76
CA ASN A 55 -7.36 4.07 -12.73
C ASN A 55 -7.61 4.76 -11.39
N VAL A 56 -6.67 4.68 -10.44
CA VAL A 56 -6.83 5.19 -9.08
C VAL A 56 -6.16 6.56 -8.96
N GLU A 57 -6.97 7.63 -8.94
CA GLU A 57 -6.50 8.98 -8.62
C GLU A 57 -6.51 9.27 -7.12
N GLU A 58 -7.44 8.66 -6.37
CA GLU A 58 -7.57 8.83 -4.93
C GLU A 58 -7.59 7.48 -4.22
N LEU A 59 -6.74 7.32 -3.21
CA LEU A 59 -6.57 6.06 -2.48
C LEU A 59 -6.67 6.28 -0.97
N PHE A 60 -7.51 5.48 -0.33
CA PHE A 60 -7.66 5.41 1.13
C PHE A 60 -7.25 4.02 1.60
N MET A 61 -6.28 3.94 2.51
CA MET A 61 -5.71 2.66 2.90
C MET A 61 -5.34 2.63 4.39
N ASP A 62 -5.55 1.50 5.05
CA ASP A 62 -5.08 1.32 6.42
C ASP A 62 -3.57 1.01 6.45
N SER A 63 -2.90 1.40 7.53
CA SER A 63 -1.45 1.22 7.71
C SER A 63 -0.94 -0.22 7.52
N PRO A 64 -1.65 -1.31 7.92
CA PRO A 64 -1.20 -2.67 7.63
C PRO A 64 -1.28 -3.03 6.15
N ILE A 65 -2.23 -2.45 5.40
CA ILE A 65 -2.44 -2.75 3.98
C ILE A 65 -1.38 -2.08 3.13
N ILE A 66 -1.02 -0.83 3.45
CA ILE A 66 0.08 -0.16 2.76
C ILE A 66 1.42 -0.84 3.05
N GLU A 67 1.64 -1.31 4.29
CA GLU A 67 2.83 -2.11 4.60
C GLU A 67 2.88 -3.39 3.75
N LEU A 68 1.76 -4.11 3.65
CA LEU A 68 1.66 -5.31 2.84
C LEU A 68 1.98 -5.03 1.37
N LEU A 69 1.45 -3.93 0.81
CA LEU A 69 1.73 -3.51 -0.57
C LEU A 69 3.22 -3.21 -0.77
N VAL A 70 3.81 -2.40 0.10
CA VAL A 70 5.24 -2.05 0.05
C VAL A 70 6.12 -3.30 0.16
N ALA A 71 5.76 -4.25 1.04
CA ALA A 71 6.45 -5.53 1.15
C ALA A 71 6.37 -6.37 -0.14
N GLN A 72 5.22 -6.36 -0.83
CA GLN A 72 5.09 -7.05 -2.12
C GLN A 72 5.94 -6.39 -3.22
N ILE A 73 5.99 -5.05 -3.26
CA ILE A 73 6.84 -4.32 -4.20
C ILE A 73 8.32 -4.70 -4.00
N ASN A 74 8.80 -4.69 -2.75
CA ASN A 74 10.17 -5.11 -2.43
C ASN A 74 10.44 -6.55 -2.90
N LYS A 75 9.51 -7.47 -2.61
CA LYS A 75 9.63 -8.88 -3.03
C LYS A 75 9.74 -9.01 -4.55
N GLN A 76 8.96 -8.24 -5.31
CA GLN A 76 9.03 -8.23 -6.77
C GLN A 76 10.38 -7.70 -7.27
N GLN A 77 10.91 -6.62 -6.67
CA GLN A 77 12.22 -6.09 -7.02
C GLN A 77 13.34 -7.10 -6.77
N VAL A 78 13.34 -7.77 -5.61
CA VAL A 78 14.33 -8.82 -5.29
C VAL A 78 14.24 -9.98 -6.28
N ASN A 79 13.03 -10.43 -6.62
CA ASN A 79 12.84 -11.50 -7.60
C ASN A 79 13.39 -11.12 -8.97
N LEU A 80 13.13 -9.89 -9.44
CA LEU A 80 13.66 -9.37 -10.69
C LEU A 80 15.20 -9.37 -10.70
N LEU A 81 15.83 -8.89 -9.62
CA LEU A 81 17.29 -8.90 -9.49
C LEU A 81 17.85 -10.33 -9.53
N ILE A 82 17.20 -11.29 -8.88
CA ILE A 82 17.59 -12.70 -8.92
C ILE A 82 17.49 -13.25 -10.35
N GLU A 83 16.45 -12.92 -11.10
CA GLU A 83 16.28 -13.34 -12.50
C GLU A 83 17.33 -12.73 -13.42
N MET A 84 17.64 -11.44 -13.25
CA MET A 84 18.73 -10.77 -13.97
C MET A 84 20.09 -11.43 -13.68
N LEU A 85 20.39 -11.71 -12.41
CA LEU A 85 21.62 -12.40 -12.02
C LEU A 85 21.71 -13.82 -12.61
N LYS A 86 20.59 -14.56 -12.60
CA LYS A 86 20.52 -15.89 -13.22
C LYS A 86 20.79 -15.82 -14.73
N THR A 87 20.21 -14.82 -15.41
CA THR A 87 20.39 -14.64 -16.86
C THR A 87 21.82 -14.23 -17.20
N SER A 88 22.43 -13.34 -16.41
CA SER A 88 23.82 -12.92 -16.59
C SER A 88 24.86 -14.04 -16.36
N ARG A 89 24.51 -15.09 -15.60
CA ARG A 89 25.40 -16.23 -15.30
C ARG A 89 25.19 -17.43 -16.23
N LYS A 90 24.18 -17.39 -17.11
CA LYS A 90 24.03 -18.42 -18.16
C LYS A 90 25.09 -18.15 -19.24
N PRO A 91 25.97 -19.11 -19.56
CA PRO A 91 26.93 -18.94 -20.63
C PRO A 91 26.18 -18.73 -21.95
N THR A 92 26.59 -17.71 -22.71
CA THR A 92 26.16 -17.45 -24.07
C THR A 92 26.68 -18.58 -24.96
N ASN A 93 26.01 -19.73 -24.93
CA ASN A 93 26.25 -20.79 -25.91
C ASN A 93 25.69 -20.29 -27.25
N TYR A 94 26.55 -19.65 -28.03
CA TYR A 94 26.37 -19.50 -29.46
C TYR A 94 26.37 -20.89 -30.08
N ASN A 95 25.19 -21.44 -30.31
CA ASN A 95 24.96 -22.39 -31.37
C ASN A 95 23.72 -21.93 -32.12
N GLY A 96 23.88 -21.83 -33.45
CA GLY A 96 22.91 -21.27 -34.36
C GLY A 96 21.62 -22.08 -34.48
N TYR A 97 20.78 -21.55 -35.37
CA TYR A 97 19.41 -21.91 -35.71
C TYR A 97 18.36 -21.15 -34.89
N GLU A 98 17.90 -20.08 -35.54
CA GLU A 98 16.66 -19.40 -35.26
C GLU A 98 15.51 -20.42 -35.17
N ASP A 99 14.91 -20.52 -33.99
CA ASP A 99 13.52 -20.90 -33.85
C ASP A 99 12.86 -19.82 -32.98
N HIS A 100 12.27 -18.83 -33.65
CA HIS A 100 11.49 -17.75 -33.05
C HIS A 100 10.12 -18.25 -32.54
N SER A 101 10.07 -19.41 -31.91
CA SER A 101 8.97 -19.74 -31.00
C SER A 101 9.18 -18.96 -29.70
N LEU A 102 8.84 -17.67 -29.77
CA LEU A 102 8.56 -16.80 -28.62
C LEU A 102 7.50 -17.48 -27.76
N THR A 103 7.90 -18.37 -26.85
CA THR A 103 7.06 -18.81 -25.74
C THR A 103 6.89 -17.61 -24.81
N THR A 104 5.95 -16.78 -25.23
CA THR A 104 5.35 -15.63 -24.59
C THR A 104 4.55 -16.11 -23.40
N LEU A 105 5.22 -16.53 -22.32
CA LEU A 105 4.57 -16.73 -21.03
C LEU A 105 5.44 -16.14 -19.93
N SER A 106 5.00 -14.98 -19.46
CA SER A 106 5.44 -14.28 -18.25
C SER A 106 6.66 -13.39 -18.39
N SER A 107 6.63 -12.47 -19.36
CA SER A 107 7.17 -11.13 -19.12
C SER A 107 6.43 -10.52 -17.93
N SER A 108 6.83 -10.85 -16.70
CA SER A 108 6.54 -9.99 -15.54
C SER A 108 7.37 -8.75 -15.76
N SER A 109 6.82 -7.83 -16.55
CA SER A 109 7.32 -6.48 -16.77
C SER A 109 7.93 -5.98 -15.47
N ALA A 110 9.25 -5.75 -15.46
CA ALA A 110 9.84 -4.79 -14.55
C ALA A 110 8.91 -3.58 -14.62
N ILE A 111 8.21 -3.25 -13.53
CA ILE A 111 7.21 -2.18 -13.56
C ILE A 111 8.00 -0.92 -13.96
N PRO A 112 7.83 -0.39 -15.18
CA PRO A 112 8.55 0.81 -15.57
C PRO A 112 7.74 1.94 -14.98
N GLY A 113 8.03 2.29 -13.72
CA GLY A 113 7.38 3.36 -13.00
C GLY A 113 6.67 2.95 -11.70
N PRO A 114 5.98 3.90 -11.05
CA PRO A 114 5.26 3.68 -9.81
C PRO A 114 4.13 2.65 -9.94
N PHE A 115 3.76 2.04 -8.82
CA PHE A 115 2.64 1.10 -8.76
C PHE A 115 1.31 1.77 -9.16
N PHE A 116 1.04 2.98 -8.65
CA PHE A 116 -0.10 3.82 -8.98
C PHE A 116 0.36 5.07 -9.76
N PRO A 117 0.43 5.02 -11.10
CA PRO A 117 1.02 6.09 -11.89
C PRO A 117 0.24 7.39 -11.96
N ILE A 118 -1.08 7.34 -11.75
CA ILE A 118 -1.95 8.53 -11.82
C ILE A 118 -2.46 8.99 -10.45
N LEU A 119 -1.87 8.48 -9.36
CA LEU A 119 -2.31 8.79 -8.01
C LEU A 119 -2.05 10.26 -7.69
N LYS A 120 -3.10 10.98 -7.28
CA LYS A 120 -3.05 12.39 -6.85
C LYS A 120 -3.24 12.53 -5.35
N LYS A 121 -4.09 11.69 -4.74
CA LYS A 121 -4.38 11.76 -3.30
C LYS A 121 -4.19 10.43 -2.61
N LEU A 122 -3.38 10.40 -1.57
CA LEU A 122 -3.18 9.24 -0.72
C LEU A 122 -3.55 9.57 0.73
N THR A 123 -4.50 8.83 1.29
CA THR A 123 -4.83 8.89 2.71
C THR A 123 -4.51 7.56 3.38
N ILE A 124 -3.62 7.60 4.37
CA ILE A 124 -3.27 6.43 5.19
C ILE A 124 -3.89 6.59 6.57
N THR A 125 -4.71 5.62 6.97
CA THR A 125 -5.33 5.59 8.30
C THR A 125 -4.60 4.59 9.19
N SER A 126 -4.29 4.96 10.43
CA SER A 126 -3.63 4.07 11.38
C SER A 126 -4.27 4.17 12.76
N LYS A 127 -4.61 3.02 13.34
CA LYS A 127 -5.03 2.95 14.74
C LYS A 127 -3.81 3.04 15.66
N SER A 128 -4.02 3.44 16.91
CA SER A 128 -2.94 3.56 17.91
C SER A 128 -2.14 2.27 18.12
N ASN A 129 -2.76 1.09 17.98
CA ASN A 129 -2.11 -0.21 18.09
C ASN A 129 -1.46 -0.69 16.77
N GLN A 130 -1.58 0.07 15.68
CA GLN A 130 -1.09 -0.27 14.34
C GLN A 130 0.04 0.68 13.88
N LEU A 131 0.49 1.59 14.73
CA LEU A 131 1.52 2.58 14.36
C LEU A 131 2.87 1.96 13.98
N GLU A 132 3.17 0.75 14.44
CA GLU A 132 4.40 0.05 14.06
C GLU A 132 4.50 -0.22 12.55
N HIS A 133 3.37 -0.46 11.88
CA HIS A 133 3.33 -0.68 10.43
C HIS A 133 3.91 0.51 9.66
N LEU A 134 3.66 1.73 10.13
CA LEU A 134 4.20 2.96 9.54
C LEU A 134 5.73 3.05 9.63
N SER A 135 6.32 2.56 10.73
CA SER A 135 7.78 2.53 10.87
C SER A 135 8.46 1.46 10.04
N ARG A 136 7.76 0.36 9.74
CA ARG A 136 8.32 -0.73 8.94
C ARG A 136 8.43 -0.35 7.46
N LEU A 137 7.66 0.61 6.95
CA LEU A 137 7.73 1.06 5.55
C LEU A 137 9.16 1.38 5.10
N ILE A 138 9.90 2.18 5.89
CA ILE A 138 11.29 2.53 5.59
C ILE A 138 12.24 1.33 5.59
N THR A 139 11.89 0.24 6.27
CA THR A 139 12.74 -0.96 6.39
C THR A 139 12.67 -1.87 5.17
N TYR A 140 11.64 -1.72 4.33
CA TYR A 140 11.51 -2.49 3.09
C TYR A 140 12.41 -1.99 1.96
N ALA A 141 13.17 -0.90 2.16
CA ALA A 141 14.04 -0.29 1.14
C ALA A 141 13.32 0.07 -0.17
N VAL A 142 12.00 0.28 -0.10
CA VAL A 142 11.16 0.73 -1.21
C VAL A 142 10.89 2.22 -1.00
N GLY A 143 11.42 3.07 -1.89
CA GLY A 143 11.10 4.49 -1.91
C GLY A 143 9.65 4.75 -2.35
N VAL A 144 9.12 5.92 -2.01
CA VAL A 144 7.75 6.30 -2.40
C VAL A 144 7.55 6.42 -3.91
N ASP A 145 8.63 6.67 -4.67
CA ASP A 145 8.57 6.73 -6.14
C ASP A 145 8.22 5.38 -6.79
N PHE A 146 8.32 4.27 -6.06
CA PHE A 146 7.81 2.97 -6.51
C PHE A 146 6.31 2.80 -6.27
N LEU A 147 5.69 3.68 -5.49
CA LEU A 147 4.27 3.65 -5.17
C LEU A 147 3.49 4.66 -6.01
N TYR A 148 3.97 5.90 -6.11
CA TYR A 148 3.34 6.99 -6.85
C TYR A 148 4.40 7.96 -7.36
N GLU A 149 4.03 8.85 -8.28
CA GLU A 149 4.92 9.92 -8.73
C GLU A 149 4.81 11.14 -7.81
N THR A 150 5.87 11.47 -7.09
CA THR A 150 5.91 12.54 -6.07
C THR A 150 5.52 13.93 -6.63
N GLN A 151 5.75 14.16 -7.92
CA GLN A 151 5.37 15.41 -8.61
C GLN A 151 3.86 15.51 -8.87
N ASN A 152 3.17 14.37 -9.03
CA ASN A 152 1.74 14.31 -9.36
C ASN A 152 0.85 14.20 -8.11
N ILE A 153 1.45 14.01 -6.93
CA ILE A 153 0.70 13.99 -5.67
C ILE A 153 0.28 15.41 -5.31
N ASP A 154 -1.03 15.62 -5.22
CA ASP A 154 -1.66 16.82 -4.72
C ASP A 154 -1.79 16.78 -3.19
N LEU A 155 -2.04 15.58 -2.63
CA LEU A 155 -2.34 15.41 -1.21
C LEU A 155 -1.84 14.08 -0.65
N LEU A 156 -1.05 14.14 0.42
CA LEU A 156 -0.71 13.00 1.27
C LEU A 156 -1.21 13.24 2.69
N CYS A 157 -2.18 12.45 3.13
CA CYS A 157 -2.78 12.58 4.46
C CYS A 157 -2.50 11.36 5.33
N LEU A 158 -1.91 11.58 6.51
CA LEU A 158 -1.83 10.57 7.57
C LEU A 158 -2.90 10.84 8.63
N LYS A 159 -3.86 9.92 8.79
CA LYS A 159 -4.90 9.96 9.82
C LYS A 159 -4.57 8.97 10.92
N ILE A 160 -4.41 9.47 12.15
CA ILE A 160 -4.19 8.62 13.32
C ILE A 160 -5.44 8.63 14.18
N CYS A 161 -6.03 7.45 14.37
CA CYS A 161 -7.22 7.25 15.19
C CYS A 161 -6.84 6.69 16.56
N PHE A 162 -7.17 7.42 17.62
CA PHE A 162 -6.95 7.00 18.99
C PHE A 162 -8.16 6.28 19.55
N GLY A 163 -7.94 5.13 20.20
CA GLY A 163 -8.93 4.47 21.04
C GLY A 163 -8.75 4.88 22.50
N GLY A 164 -9.64 5.71 23.04
CA GLY A 164 -9.72 6.03 24.48
C GLY A 164 -8.72 7.07 25.00
N GLN A 165 -8.86 7.37 26.32
CA GLN A 165 -8.23 8.51 27.02
C GLN A 165 -6.72 8.65 26.76
N TRP A 166 -6.35 9.86 26.38
CA TRP A 166 -5.03 10.32 26.05
C TRP A 166 -4.10 10.30 27.28
N CYS A 167 -3.36 9.20 27.52
CA CYS A 167 -2.40 9.11 28.63
C CYS A 167 -0.97 9.44 28.19
N GLN A 168 -0.42 10.49 28.80
CA GLN A 168 0.83 11.21 28.45
C GLN A 168 2.11 10.36 28.28
N LYS A 169 2.20 9.12 28.79
CA LYS A 169 3.44 8.30 28.74
C LYS A 169 3.60 7.43 27.48
N ARG A 170 2.53 7.11 26.74
CA ARG A 170 2.60 6.30 25.49
C ARG A 170 2.97 7.12 24.23
N ASN A 171 2.98 8.44 24.35
CA ASN A 171 3.02 9.35 23.20
C ASN A 171 4.38 9.44 22.51
N VAL A 172 5.51 9.28 23.22
CA VAL A 172 6.87 9.37 22.66
C VAL A 172 7.11 8.32 21.56
N ARG A 173 6.59 7.09 21.75
CA ARG A 173 6.71 6.03 20.75
C ARG A 173 5.89 6.33 19.50
N MET A 174 4.73 6.98 19.64
CA MET A 174 3.90 7.38 18.49
C MET A 174 4.61 8.40 17.61
N PHE A 175 5.24 9.41 18.21
CA PHE A 175 6.02 10.40 17.46
C PHE A 175 7.17 9.75 16.71
N LYS A 176 7.84 8.74 17.29
CA LYS A 176 8.84 7.95 16.55
C LYS A 176 8.23 7.30 15.30
N HIS A 177 7.05 6.71 15.41
CA HIS A 177 6.41 6.06 14.27
C HIS A 177 6.02 7.03 13.17
N VAL A 178 5.46 8.17 13.55
CA VAL A 178 5.13 9.28 12.64
C VAL A 178 6.37 9.85 11.98
N SER A 179 7.44 10.12 12.73
CA SER A 179 8.68 10.66 12.19
C SER A 179 9.31 9.71 11.18
N ARG A 180 9.27 8.40 11.43
CA ARG A 180 9.74 7.38 10.47
C ARG A 180 8.90 7.34 9.21
N PHE A 181 7.58 7.50 9.35
CA PHE A 181 6.69 7.63 8.20
C PHE A 181 7.02 8.86 7.36
N ARG A 182 7.16 10.03 8.01
CA ARG A 182 7.55 11.29 7.33
C ARG A 182 8.87 11.17 6.57
N GLN A 183 9.85 10.48 7.15
CA GLN A 183 11.11 10.20 6.48
C GLN A 183 10.92 9.32 5.24
N TRP A 184 10.13 8.25 5.36
CA TRP A 184 9.85 7.36 4.23
C TRP A 184 9.11 8.07 3.10
N THR A 185 8.14 8.92 3.42
CA THR A 185 7.36 9.67 2.42
C THR A 185 8.03 10.93 1.90
N GLU A 186 9.26 11.21 2.37
CA GLU A 186 9.96 12.45 2.09
C GLU A 186 9.06 13.68 2.33
N ALA A 187 8.32 13.69 3.45
CA ALA A 187 7.27 14.67 3.71
C ALA A 187 7.75 16.13 3.61
N ASP A 188 9.04 16.37 3.85
CA ASP A 188 9.63 17.71 3.75
C ASP A 188 9.69 18.23 2.29
N SER A 189 9.75 17.33 1.27
CA SER A 189 9.65 17.70 -0.15
C SER A 189 8.22 17.97 -0.62
N LEU A 190 7.23 17.43 0.12
CA LEU A 190 5.81 17.64 -0.17
C LEU A 190 5.31 19.00 0.32
N GLY A 191 5.94 19.58 1.35
CA GLY A 191 5.55 20.88 1.91
C GLY A 191 4.10 20.87 2.38
N GLU A 192 3.30 21.83 1.88
CA GLU A 192 1.88 21.97 2.19
C GLU A 192 1.02 20.80 1.70
N ARG A 193 1.53 19.93 0.82
CA ARG A 193 0.80 18.76 0.31
C ARG A 193 0.73 17.62 1.33
N TYR A 194 1.56 17.65 2.37
CA TYR A 194 1.54 16.67 3.46
C TYR A 194 0.71 17.17 4.65
N PHE A 195 -0.32 16.40 5.02
CA PHE A 195 -1.17 16.69 6.18
C PHE A 195 -1.18 15.53 7.17
N GLN A 196 -1.17 15.89 8.46
CA GLN A 196 -1.29 14.94 9.54
C GLN A 196 -2.46 15.29 10.43
N GLN A 197 -3.41 14.36 10.56
CA GLN A 197 -4.60 14.51 11.36
C GLN A 197 -4.61 13.50 12.50
N PHE A 198 -4.96 13.98 13.69
CA PHE A 198 -5.16 13.19 14.87
C PHE A 198 -6.64 13.23 15.26
N SER A 199 -7.27 12.07 15.39
CA SER A 199 -8.69 11.94 15.70
C SER A 199 -8.85 11.08 16.95
N ASP A 200 -9.72 11.54 17.85
CA ASP A 200 -10.12 10.76 19.01
C ASP A 200 -11.43 10.03 18.68
N THR A 201 -11.48 8.71 18.87
CA THR A 201 -12.71 7.93 18.66
C THR A 201 -13.72 8.14 19.80
N SER A 202 -13.40 8.98 20.78
CA SER A 202 -14.21 9.27 21.97
C SER A 202 -15.40 10.22 21.70
N LYS A 203 -16.19 10.03 20.64
CA LYS A 203 -17.53 10.67 20.52
C LYS A 203 -18.39 10.09 19.39
N LYS A 204 -19.32 9.19 19.76
CA LYS A 204 -20.76 9.21 19.40
C LYS A 204 -21.46 8.38 20.49
N ARG A 205 -21.97 9.09 21.51
CA ARG A 205 -22.93 8.58 22.49
C ARG A 205 -24.31 8.61 21.86
#